data_AF-A0A327J0N6-F1
#
_entry.id   AF-A0A327J0N6-F1
#
_cell.length_a   1.000
_cell.length_b   1.000
_cell.length_c   1.000
_cell.angle_alpha   90.00
_cell.angle_beta   90.00
_cell.angle_gamma   90.00
#
_symmetry.space_group_name_H-M   'P 1'
#
loop_
_entity.id
_entity.type
_entity.pdbx_description
1 polymer ?
#
loop_
_entity_poly.entity_id
_entity_poly.type
_entity_poly.pdbx_seq_one_letter_code
_entity_poly.pdbx_strand_id
1 'polypeptide(L)'
;MREIFKITTPKFDSKDILSDLKSKNTDIIDLSELNLFEAIKAIMMISTYCKYKKYTKNFRYKVATQNLKNILNDIPLGCSVEFV
;
A
#
# COMPACT_ATOMS: atom_id res chain seq x y z
N MET A 1 24.34 29.18 2.73
CA MET A 1 24.28 27.81 3.27
C MET A 1 23.13 27.08 2.58
N ARG A 2 23.37 25.91 1.99
CA ARG A 2 22.30 25.03 1.49
C ARG A 2 22.00 24.02 2.59
N GLU A 3 20.85 24.13 3.24
CA GLU A 3 20.40 23.13 4.19
C GLU A 3 20.01 21.86 3.44
N ILE A 4 20.77 20.79 3.68
CA ILE A 4 20.49 19.46 3.14
C ILE A 4 19.49 18.82 4.11
N PHE A 5 18.21 18.83 3.74
CA PHE A 5 17.18 18.07 4.46
C PHE A 5 17.52 16.58 4.38
N LYS A 6 18.00 16.03 5.49
CA LYS A 6 18.28 14.60 5.63
C LYS A 6 16.94 13.90 5.85
N ILE A 7 16.32 13.42 4.78
CA ILE A 7 15.10 12.61 4.85
C ILE A 7 15.50 11.25 5.44
N THR A 8 15.32 11.10 6.75
CA THR A 8 15.34 9.79 7.42
C THR A 8 13.95 9.20 7.34
N THR A 9 13.55 8.72 6.16
CA THR A 9 12.39 7.83 6.08
C THR A 9 12.78 6.48 6.71
N PRO A 10 11.95 5.91 7.59
CA PRO A 10 12.12 4.52 8.00
C PRO A 10 12.25 3.66 6.75
N LYS A 11 13.24 2.77 6.71
CA LYS A 11 13.33 1.76 5.64
C LYS A 11 12.09 0.89 5.75
N PHE A 12 11.07 1.22 4.95
CA PHE A 12 9.89 0.40 4.74
C PHE A 12 10.35 -0.89 4.04
N ASP A 13 10.55 -1.97 4.79
CA ASP A 13 10.93 -3.25 4.21
C ASP A 13 9.67 -3.97 3.72
N SER A 14 9.54 -4.03 2.40
CA SER A 14 8.46 -4.71 1.70
C SER A 14 8.22 -6.17 2.13
N LYS A 15 9.21 -6.82 2.74
CA LYS A 15 9.08 -8.19 3.24
C LYS A 15 8.12 -8.29 4.43
N ASP A 16 8.09 -7.29 5.30
CA ASP A 16 7.29 -7.29 6.54
C ASP A 16 5.79 -7.21 6.23
N ILE A 17 5.43 -6.39 5.24
CA ILE A 17 4.05 -6.27 4.73
C ILE A 17 3.56 -7.61 4.16
N LEU A 18 4.45 -8.31 3.45
CA LEU A 18 4.10 -9.57 2.77
C LEU A 18 3.94 -10.74 3.76
N SER A 19 4.70 -10.75 4.85
CA SER A 19 4.52 -11.73 5.93
C SER A 19 3.22 -11.52 6.69
N ASP A 20 2.84 -10.27 6.95
CA ASP A 20 1.59 -9.94 7.62
C ASP A 20 0.35 -10.29 6.77
N LEU A 21 0.45 -10.10 5.45
CA LEU A 21 -0.56 -10.53 4.46
C LEU A 21 -0.81 -12.05 4.44
N LYS A 22 0.19 -12.87 4.78
CA LYS A 22 0.06 -14.33 4.81
C LYS A 22 -0.50 -14.85 6.12
N SER A 23 -0.22 -14.17 7.24
CA SER A 23 -0.50 -14.69 8.58
C SER A 23 -1.84 -14.23 9.14
N LYS A 24 -2.32 -13.05 8.73
CA LYS A 24 -3.56 -12.51 9.27
C LYS A 24 -4.70 -12.65 8.28
N ASN A 25 -5.77 -13.29 8.73
CA ASN A 25 -7.09 -13.23 8.12
C ASN A 25 -7.74 -11.83 8.28
N THR A 26 -6.91 -10.78 8.42
CA THR A 26 -7.36 -9.39 8.56
C THR A 26 -7.49 -8.78 7.19
N ASP A 27 -8.74 -8.53 6.81
CA ASP A 27 -9.09 -7.93 5.53
C ASP A 27 -8.62 -6.47 5.35
N ILE A 28 -8.13 -5.83 6.42
CA ILE A 28 -7.73 -4.41 6.44
C ILE A 28 -6.23 -4.26 6.62
N ILE A 29 -5.58 -3.60 5.67
CA ILE A 29 -4.17 -3.21 5.69
C ILE A 29 -4.09 -1.74 6.10
N ASP A 30 -3.48 -1.45 7.24
CA ASP A 30 -3.33 -0.07 7.72
C ASP A 30 -2.12 0.61 7.08
N LEU A 31 -2.38 1.63 6.28
CA LEU A 31 -1.41 2.52 5.63
C LEU A 31 -1.62 3.97 6.07
N SER A 32 -2.32 4.22 7.19
CA SER A 32 -2.65 5.57 7.65
C SER A 32 -1.45 6.37 8.15
N GLU A 33 -0.32 5.71 8.45
CA GLU A 33 0.94 6.38 8.81
C GLU A 33 1.81 6.71 7.59
N LEU A 34 1.44 6.22 6.39
CA LEU A 34 2.18 6.46 5.16
C LEU A 34 1.78 7.77 4.49
N ASN A 35 2.76 8.44 3.88
CA ASN A 35 2.45 9.52 2.97
C ASN A 35 1.80 8.99 1.68
N LEU A 36 1.21 9.89 0.90
CA LEU A 36 0.49 9.55 -0.34
C LEU A 36 1.33 8.68 -1.30
N PHE A 37 2.59 9.02 -1.51
CA PHE A 37 3.46 8.32 -2.46
C PHE A 37 3.83 6.92 -1.96
N GLU A 38 4.14 6.81 -0.66
CA GLU A 38 4.46 5.53 -0.02
C GLU A 38 3.27 4.57 -0.02
N ALA A 39 2.08 5.08 0.30
CA ALA A 39 0.85 4.29 0.29
C ALA A 39 0.52 3.78 -1.12
N ILE A 40 0.65 4.62 -2.16
CA ILE A 40 0.47 4.20 -3.56
C ILE A 40 1.45 3.08 -3.90
N LYS A 41 2.73 3.26 -3.57
CA LYS A 41 3.78 2.26 -3.83
C LYS A 41 3.47 0.93 -3.14
N ALA A 42 3.04 0.96 -1.89
CA ALA A 42 2.64 -0.23 -1.14
C ALA A 42 1.46 -0.94 -1.81
N ILE A 43 0.39 -0.21 -2.16
CA ILE A 43 -0.79 -0.77 -2.82
C ILE A 43 -0.44 -1.40 -4.17
N MET A 44 0.36 -0.74 -5.00
CA MET A 44 0.82 -1.29 -6.29
C MET A 44 1.61 -2.58 -6.11
N MET A 45 2.50 -2.63 -5.11
CA MET A 45 3.30 -3.80 -4.83
C MET A 45 2.45 -4.98 -4.37
N ILE A 46 1.52 -4.74 -3.45
CA ILE A 46 0.56 -5.75 -2.97
C ILE A 46 -0.29 -6.24 -4.13
N SER A 47 -0.81 -5.32 -4.94
CA SER A 47 -1.63 -5.64 -6.10
C SER A 47 -0.92 -6.51 -7.13
N THR A 48 0.35 -6.21 -7.42
CA THR A 48 1.19 -7.02 -8.32
C THR A 48 1.42 -8.42 -7.74
N TYR A 49 1.67 -8.51 -6.44
CA TYR A 49 1.83 -9.80 -5.76
C TYR A 49 0.54 -10.63 -5.80
N CYS A 50 -0.62 -10.01 -5.59
CA CYS A 50 -1.92 -10.66 -5.67
C CYS A 50 -2.19 -11.23 -7.06
N LYS A 51 -1.88 -10.45 -8.12
CA LYS A 51 -1.98 -10.91 -9.51
C LYS A 51 -1.12 -12.14 -9.77
N TYR A 52 0.14 -12.12 -9.34
CA TYR A 52 1.07 -13.23 -9.55
C TYR A 52 0.65 -14.50 -8.82
N LYS A 53 0.13 -14.36 -7.59
CA LYS A 53 -0.32 -15.47 -6.77
C LYS A 53 -1.77 -15.90 -7.02
N LYS A 54 -2.45 -15.27 -7.99
CA LYS A 54 -3.87 -15.51 -8.33
C LYS A 54 -4.78 -15.40 -7.11
N TYR A 55 -4.47 -14.47 -6.19
CA TYR A 55 -5.36 -14.18 -5.07
C TYR A 55 -6.61 -13.45 -5.60
N THR A 56 -7.78 -14.00 -5.30
CA THR A 56 -9.09 -13.41 -5.65
C THR A 56 -9.71 -12.61 -4.50
N LYS A 57 -8.99 -12.44 -3.39
CA LYS A 57 -9.47 -11.68 -2.23
C LYS A 57 -9.45 -10.18 -2.51
N ASN A 58 -10.48 -9.49 -2.03
CA ASN A 58 -10.50 -8.03 -1.97
C ASN A 58 -9.69 -7.58 -0.76
N PHE A 59 -8.86 -6.56 -0.93
CA PHE A 59 -8.10 -5.97 0.16
C PHE A 59 -8.68 -4.60 0.50
N ARG A 60 -8.94 -4.39 1.79
CA ARG A 60 -9.33 -3.09 2.34
C ARG A 60 -8.08 -2.38 2.83
N TYR A 61 -7.92 -1.11 2.49
CA TYR A 61 -6.78 -0.30 2.88
C TYR A 61 -7.27 0.90 3.68
N LYS A 62 -6.77 1.03 4.89
CA LYS A 62 -6.99 2.24 5.69
C LYS A 62 -5.89 3.24 5.34
N VAL A 63 -6.25 4.41 4.82
CA VAL A 63 -5.30 5.39 4.28
C VAL A 63 -5.52 6.76 4.90
N ALA A 64 -4.46 7.57 5.00
CA ALA A 64 -4.54 8.90 5.60
C ALA A 64 -5.32 9.92 4.75
N THR A 65 -5.42 9.70 3.44
CA THR A 65 -5.95 10.69 2.49
C THR A 65 -6.93 10.08 1.48
N GLN A 66 -8.03 10.79 1.25
CA GLN A 66 -9.03 10.41 0.24
C GLN A 66 -8.52 10.59 -1.20
N ASN A 67 -7.49 11.41 -1.42
CA ASN A 67 -6.93 11.66 -2.76
C ASN A 67 -6.35 10.39 -3.41
N LEU A 68 -6.00 9.39 -2.60
CA LEU A 68 -5.49 8.09 -3.06
C LEU A 68 -6.48 7.37 -3.99
N LYS A 69 -7.79 7.48 -3.72
CA LYS A 69 -8.83 6.84 -4.52
C LYS A 69 -8.84 7.38 -5.95
N ASN A 70 -8.72 8.70 -6.10
CA ASN A 70 -8.71 9.35 -7.42
C ASN A 70 -7.47 8.95 -8.23
N ILE A 71 -6.31 8.86 -7.58
CA ILE A 71 -5.06 8.51 -8.24
C ILE A 71 -5.04 7.04 -8.66
N LEU A 72 -5.60 6.14 -7.84
CA LEU A 72 -5.58 4.70 -8.11
C LEU A 72 -6.67 4.24 -9.07
N ASN A 73 -7.74 5.02 -9.29
CA ASN A 73 -8.78 4.69 -10.27
C ASN A 73 -8.24 4.54 -11.70
N ASP A 74 -7.19 5.29 -12.04
CA ASP A 74 -6.57 5.26 -13.37
C ASP A 74 -5.43 4.24 -13.49
N ILE A 75 -5.12 3.51 -12.40
CA ILE A 75 -4.02 2.54 -12.36
C ILE A 75 -4.58 1.12 -12.44
N PRO A 76 -4.11 0.28 -13.38
CA PRO A 76 -4.57 -1.10 -13.49
C PRO A 76 -4.03 -1.95 -12.34
N LEU A 77 -4.81 -2.08 -11.28
CA LEU A 77 -4.53 -2.93 -10.13
C LEU A 77 -5.00 -4.36 -10.42
N GLY A 78 -4.18 -5.34 -10.03
CA GLY A 78 -4.46 -6.77 -10.17
C GLY A 78 -5.39 -7.37 -9.10
N CYS A 79 -5.93 -6.55 -8.20
CA CYS A 79 -6.90 -6.94 -7.18
C CYS A 79 -7.87 -5.78 -6.89
N SER A 80 -9.07 -6.07 -6.44
CA SER A 80 -10.01 -5.05 -5.99
C SER A 80 -9.47 -4.35 -4.74
N VAL A 81 -9.56 -3.02 -4.72
CA VAL A 81 -9.06 -2.15 -3.66
C VAL A 81 -10.23 -1.37 -3.09
N GLU A 82 -10.43 -1.50 -1.79
CA GLU A 82 -11.42 -0.75 -1.03
C GLU A 82 -10.70 0.15 -0.03
N PHE A 83 -11.17 1.39 0.15
CA PHE A 83 -10.61 2.32 1.13
C PHE A 83 -11.56 2.47 2.31
N VAL A 84 -11.02 2.37 3.54
CA VAL A 84 -11.77 2.49 4.81
C VAL A 84 -11.24 3.67 5.61
#